data_AF-Q8E7E0-F1
#
_entry.id   AF-Q8E7E0-F1
#
_cell.length_a   1.000
_cell.length_b   1.000
_cell.length_c   1.000
_cell.angle_alpha   90.00
_cell.angle_beta   90.00
_cell.angle_gamma   90.00
#
_symmetry.space_group_name_H-M   'P 1'
#
loop_
_entity.id
_entity.type
_entity.pdbx_description
1 polymer ?
#
loop_
_entity_poly.entity_id
_entity_poly.type
_entity_poly.pdbx_seq_one_letter_code
_entity_poly.pdbx_strand_id
1 'polypeptide(L)'
;MTEGFTIQLPKVTEKKLLARYDDMLQKAIEKALEDKELYKPIVRMAGLCRWLDVSTTTVVKWQKQGGMPHMVIDGVTLYDKHKVAQWLQQFER
;
A
#
# COMPACT_ATOMS: atom_id res chain seq x y z
N MET A 1 2.76 30.47 38.50
CA MET A 1 2.19 29.12 38.71
C MET A 1 0.94 29.03 37.85
N THR A 2 1.03 28.44 36.66
CA THR A 2 -0.16 28.12 35.86
C THR A 2 -0.74 26.83 36.41
N GLU A 3 -1.65 26.95 37.36
CA GLU A 3 -2.46 25.82 37.81
C GLU A 3 -3.21 25.26 36.60
N GLY A 4 -3.01 23.97 36.33
CA GLY A 4 -3.64 23.30 35.21
C GLY A 4 -5.15 23.19 35.46
N PHE A 5 -5.94 23.96 34.72
CA PHE A 5 -7.39 23.83 34.75
C PHE A 5 -7.81 22.56 34.02
N THR A 6 -8.34 21.58 34.74
CA THR A 6 -8.91 20.35 34.17
C THR A 6 -10.37 20.61 33.80
N ILE A 7 -10.66 20.69 32.50
CA ILE A 7 -12.04 20.83 32.00
C ILE A 7 -12.65 19.43 31.87
N GLN A 8 -13.63 19.12 32.71
CA GLN A 8 -14.42 17.89 32.62
C GLN A 8 -15.51 18.07 31.56
N LEU A 9 -15.38 17.38 30.44
CA LEU A 9 -16.38 17.42 29.39
C LEU A 9 -17.58 16.53 29.76
N PRO A 10 -18.82 16.93 29.40
CA PRO A 10 -19.95 16.01 29.44
C PRO A 10 -19.67 14.77 28.60
N LYS A 11 -20.04 13.58 29.08
CA LYS A 11 -19.76 12.28 28.43
C LYS A 11 -20.14 12.23 26.94
N VAL A 12 -21.21 12.93 26.55
CA VAL A 12 -21.66 13.02 25.16
C VAL A 12 -20.67 13.81 24.30
N THR A 13 -20.11 14.89 24.83
CA THR A 13 -19.14 15.75 24.15
C THR A 13 -17.77 15.07 24.08
N GLU A 14 -17.38 14.36 25.13
CA GLU A 14 -16.18 13.52 25.15
C GLU A 14 -16.22 12.43 24.07
N LYS A 15 -17.34 11.70 23.95
CA LYS A 15 -17.51 10.67 22.92
C LYS A 15 -17.45 11.26 21.50
N LYS A 16 -18.04 12.44 21.28
CA LYS A 16 -17.96 13.15 19.99
C LYS A 16 -16.54 13.61 19.68
N LEU A 17 -15.78 14.03 20.69
CA LEU A 17 -14.40 14.45 20.53
C LEU A 17 -13.51 13.26 20.15
N LEU A 18 -13.65 12.13 20.84
CA LEU A 18 -12.93 10.89 20.52
C LEU A 18 -13.25 10.42 19.10
N ALA A 19 -14.52 10.34 18.73
CA ALA A 19 -14.92 9.92 17.38
C ALA A 19 -14.34 10.83 16.28
N ARG A 20 -14.27 12.15 16.53
CA ARG A 20 -13.64 13.09 15.59
C ARG A 20 -12.14 12.87 15.50
N TYR A 21 -11.49 12.56 16.62
CA TYR A 21 -10.05 12.31 16.68
C TYR A 21 -9.70 10.99 15.96
N ASP A 22 -10.49 9.95 16.17
CA ASP A 22 -10.36 8.66 15.50
C ASP A 22 -10.51 8.79 13.98
N ASP A 23 -11.53 9.51 13.51
CA ASP A 23 -11.73 9.80 12.08
C ASP A 23 -10.55 10.59 11.48
N MET A 24 -10.03 11.57 12.23
CA MET A 24 -8.89 12.37 11.79
C MET A 24 -7.59 11.55 11.71
N LEU A 25 -7.35 10.68 12.69
CA LEU A 25 -6.22 9.75 12.69
C LEU A 25 -6.34 8.74 11.55
N GLN A 26 -7.53 8.18 11.34
CA GLN A 26 -7.77 7.22 10.27
C GLN A 26 -7.52 7.85 8.89
N LYS A 27 -8.01 9.07 8.65
CA LYS A 27 -7.72 9.81 7.41
C LYS A 27 -6.24 10.14 7.23
N ALA A 28 -5.54 10.49 8.31
CA ALA A 28 -4.10 10.75 8.25
C ALA A 28 -3.31 9.47 7.91
N ILE A 29 -3.71 8.33 8.46
CA ILE A 29 -3.13 7.02 8.16
C ILE A 29 -3.42 6.65 6.70
N GLU A 30 -4.66 6.75 6.24
CA GLU A 30 -5.05 6.46 4.86
C GLU A 30 -4.26 7.32 3.87
N LYS A 31 -4.15 8.63 4.12
CA LYS A 31 -3.37 9.55 3.28
C LYS A 31 -1.87 9.21 3.29
N ALA A 32 -1.30 8.90 4.45
CA ALA A 32 0.10 8.51 4.57
C ALA A 32 0.39 7.16 3.89
N LEU A 33 -0.59 6.27 3.80
CA LEU A 33 -0.50 5.01 3.07
C LEU A 33 -0.64 5.22 1.56
N GLU A 34 -1.51 6.13 1.13
CA GLU A 34 -1.72 6.49 -0.28
C GLU A 34 -0.46 7.10 -0.92
N ASP A 35 0.26 7.93 -0.17
CA ASP A 35 1.51 8.58 -0.60
C ASP A 35 2.71 7.62 -0.63
N LYS A 36 2.65 6.48 0.07
CA LYS A 36 3.68 5.44 -0.03
C LYS A 36 3.36 4.54 -1.21
N GLU A 37 4.33 4.33 -2.11
CA GLU A 37 4.28 3.33 -3.20
C GLU A 37 3.90 1.90 -2.74
N LEU A 38 3.85 1.66 -1.42
CA LEU A 38 3.30 0.48 -0.77
C LEU A 38 1.83 0.20 -1.14
N TYR A 39 1.01 1.23 -1.36
CA TYR A 39 -0.43 1.09 -1.62
C TYR A 39 -0.83 1.29 -3.08
N LYS A 40 0.14 1.34 -4.01
CA LYS A 40 -0.13 1.15 -5.44
C LYS A 40 0.05 -0.34 -5.76
N PRO A 41 -1.01 -1.18 -5.64
CA PRO A 41 -0.89 -2.60 -5.88
C PRO A 41 -0.49 -2.89 -7.33
N ILE A 42 -0.89 -2.00 -8.25
CA ILE A 42 -0.61 -2.13 -9.67
C ILE A 42 0.59 -1.26 -10.06
N VAL A 43 1.59 -1.88 -10.66
CA VAL A 43 2.79 -1.21 -11.19
C VAL A 43 3.03 -1.56 -12.65
N ARG A 44 3.66 -0.63 -13.37
CA ARG A 44 4.20 -0.88 -14.72
C ARG A 44 5.54 -1.62 -14.61
N MET A 45 6.02 -2.15 -15.73
CA MET A 45 7.31 -2.85 -15.84
C MET A 45 8.46 -2.16 -15.10
N ALA A 46 8.65 -0.85 -15.29
CA ALA A 46 9.73 -0.10 -14.63
C ALA A 46 9.58 -0.08 -13.10
N GLY A 47 8.35 0.08 -12.60
CA GLY A 47 8.08 0.05 -11.16
C GLY A 47 8.27 -1.34 -10.57
N LEU A 48 7.89 -2.39 -11.30
CA LEU A 48 8.11 -3.77 -10.90
C LEU A 48 9.61 -4.11 -10.83
N CYS A 49 10.38 -3.73 -11.85
CA CYS A 49 11.83 -3.97 -11.90
C CYS A 49 12.54 -3.33 -10.69
N ARG A 50 12.14 -2.10 -10.33
CA ARG A 50 12.65 -1.41 -9.13
C ARG A 50 12.22 -2.09 -7.84
N TRP A 51 10.98 -2.55 -7.77
CA TRP A 51 10.44 -3.19 -6.56
C TRP A 51 11.09 -4.55 -6.28
N LEU A 52 11.36 -5.35 -7.31
CA LEU A 52 11.98 -6.66 -7.19
C LEU A 52 13.51 -6.63 -7.27
N ASP A 53 14.10 -5.47 -7.56
CA ASP A 53 15.53 -5.28 -7.84
C ASP A 53 16.08 -6.24 -8.92
N VAL A 54 15.39 -6.29 -10.07
CA VAL A 54 15.77 -7.14 -11.22
C VAL A 54 15.69 -6.39 -12.54
N SER A 55 16.42 -6.88 -13.54
CA SER A 55 16.37 -6.34 -14.89
C SER A 55 15.05 -6.66 -15.61
N THR A 56 14.69 -5.82 -16.59
CA THR A 56 13.51 -6.05 -17.44
C THR A 56 13.58 -7.38 -18.19
N THR A 57 14.78 -7.82 -18.59
CA THR A 57 14.95 -9.10 -19.30
C THR A 57 14.64 -10.30 -18.40
N THR A 58 14.93 -10.21 -17.09
CA THR A 58 14.55 -11.23 -16.11
C THR A 58 13.04 -11.33 -15.97
N VAL A 59 12.34 -10.20 -15.83
CA VAL A 59 10.86 -10.19 -15.76
C VAL A 59 10.25 -10.79 -17.03
N VAL A 60 10.76 -10.41 -18.21
CA VAL A 60 10.28 -10.96 -19.49
C VAL A 60 10.51 -12.48 -19.57
N LYS A 61 11.63 -13.00 -19.05
CA LYS A 61 11.85 -14.45 -18.96
C LYS A 61 10.81 -15.10 -18.04
N TRP A 62 10.55 -14.55 -16.86
CA TRP A 62 9.55 -15.08 -15.93
C TRP A 62 8.13 -15.08 -16.50
N GLN A 63 7.78 -14.05 -17.28
CA GLN A 63 6.50 -14.02 -18.00
C GLN A 63 6.40 -15.15 -19.04
N LYS A 64 7.46 -15.37 -19.82
CA LYS A 64 7.48 -16.38 -20.90
C LYS A 64 7.60 -17.82 -20.38
N GLN A 65 8.37 -18.02 -19.32
CA GLN A 65 8.77 -19.35 -18.84
C GLN A 65 7.93 -19.83 -17.66
N GLY A 66 7.68 -18.95 -16.69
CA GLY A 66 7.10 -19.31 -15.39
C GLY A 66 5.66 -18.83 -15.21
N GLY A 67 5.04 -18.25 -16.24
CA GLY A 67 3.66 -17.77 -16.17
C GLY A 67 3.44 -16.66 -15.13
N MET A 68 4.46 -15.80 -14.93
CA MET A 68 4.37 -14.72 -13.95
C MET A 68 3.09 -13.88 -14.15
N PRO A 69 2.29 -13.64 -13.09
CA PRO A 69 1.04 -12.90 -13.19
C PRO A 69 1.23 -11.49 -13.74
N HIS A 70 0.51 -11.18 -14.81
CA HIS A 70 0.48 -9.85 -15.43
C HIS A 70 -0.85 -9.64 -16.15
N MET A 71 -1.14 -8.39 -16.46
CA MET A 71 -2.31 -8.01 -17.25
C MET A 71 -1.88 -7.01 -18.32
N VAL A 72 -2.54 -7.07 -19.48
CA VAL A 72 -2.30 -6.14 -20.59
C VAL A 72 -3.60 -5.40 -20.86
N ILE A 73 -3.58 -4.09 -20.70
CA ILE A 73 -4.72 -3.20 -20.95
C ILE A 73 -4.25 -2.14 -21.95
N ASP A 74 -4.88 -2.09 -23.11
CA ASP A 74 -4.54 -1.14 -24.19
C ASP A 74 -3.04 -1.11 -24.57
N GLY A 75 -2.41 -2.29 -24.58
CA GLY A 75 -0.97 -2.43 -24.89
C GLY A 75 -0.03 -2.08 -23.73
N VAL A 76 -0.54 -1.67 -22.58
CA VAL A 76 0.24 -1.42 -21.36
C VAL A 76 0.24 -2.66 -20.48
N THR A 77 1.44 -3.17 -20.18
CA THR A 77 1.63 -4.27 -19.23
C THR A 77 1.67 -3.76 -17.80
N LEU A 78 0.79 -4.30 -16.96
CA LEU A 78 0.67 -4.00 -15.55
C LEU A 78 0.82 -5.26 -14.71
N TYR A 79 1.28 -5.07 -13.47
CA TYR A 79 1.57 -6.12 -12.52
C TYR A 79 0.96 -5.80 -11.17
N ASP A 80 0.25 -6.77 -10.61
CA ASP A 80 -0.24 -6.71 -9.24
C ASP A 80 0.84 -7.27 -8.30
N LYS A 81 1.39 -6.40 -7.44
CA LYS A 81 2.44 -6.75 -6.47
C LYS A 81 2.05 -7.93 -5.59
N HIS A 82 0.79 -8.05 -5.19
CA HIS A 82 0.35 -9.14 -4.32
C HIS A 82 0.37 -10.49 -5.04
N LYS A 83 -0.14 -10.53 -6.28
CA LYS A 83 -0.12 -11.75 -7.09
C LYS A 83 1.31 -12.16 -7.45
N VAL A 84 2.16 -11.19 -7.77
CA VAL A 84 3.58 -11.45 -8.04
C VAL A 84 4.28 -11.98 -6.79
N ALA A 85 4.03 -11.41 -5.61
CA ALA A 85 4.59 -11.89 -4.34
C ALA A 85 4.15 -13.33 -4.02
N GLN A 86 2.86 -13.64 -4.14
CA GLN A 86 2.34 -15.00 -3.97
C GLN A 86 2.96 -15.98 -4.96
N TRP A 87 3.13 -15.57 -6.22
CA TRP A 87 3.81 -16.38 -7.23
C TRP A 87 5.29 -16.59 -6.91
N LEU A 88 5.97 -15.64 -6.28
CA LEU A 88 7.38 -15.81 -5.87
C LEU A 88 7.55 -16.84 -4.75
N GLN A 89 6.57 -16.97 -3.84
CA GLN A 89 6.61 -17.93 -2.73
C GLN A 89 6.79 -19.39 -3.19
N GLN A 90 6.33 -19.75 -4.39
CA GLN A 90 6.51 -21.12 -4.90
C GLN A 90 7.97 -21.45 -5.24
N PHE A 91 8.85 -20.46 -5.31
CA PHE A 91 10.28 -20.62 -5.58
C PHE A 91 11.14 -20.46 -4.32
N GLU A 92 10.56 -20.05 -3.20
CA GLU A 92 11.25 -20.02 -1.90
C GLU A 92 11.55 -21.47 -1.48
N ARG A 93 12.80 -21.74 -1.10
CA ARG A 93 13.30 -23.05 -0.67
C ARG A 93 13.68 -23.03 0.79
#